data_AF-A0A2I4CWM9-F1
#
_entry.id   AF-A0A2I4CWM9-F1
#
_cell.length_a   1.000
_cell.length_b   1.000
_cell.length_c   1.000
_cell.angle_alpha   90.00
_cell.angle_beta   90.00
_cell.angle_gamma   90.00
#
_symmetry.space_group_name_H-M   'P 1'
#
loop_
_entity.id
_entity.type
_entity.pdbx_description
1 polymer ?
#
loop_
_entity_poly.entity_id
_entity_poly.type
_entity_poly.pdbx_seq_one_letter_code
_entity_poly.pdbx_strand_id
1 'polypeptide(L)'
;MKRLCFRAVGCIFGELLNSSPLFPGENDIEQLCCVLRVLGTPTQDSWPEMLDLPDYNKITFKENPAIPLEEIVPDSSPQAVHLLYRFLVYPSRQRCSATQALLHPYFFTSPLPAHHSELPIPYRGGRPPRQRLQAPPTDFSVDLPLQNSVVDPELLRPHASCL
;
A
#
# COMPACT_ATOMS: atom_id res chain seq x y z
N MET A 1 -9.18 15.79 4.02
CA MET A 1 -7.74 15.80 3.68
C MET A 1 -6.92 14.57 4.16
N LYS A 2 -7.46 13.61 4.93
CA LYS A 2 -6.66 12.50 5.54
C LYS A 2 -6.76 11.11 4.88
N ARG A 3 -7.08 10.97 3.59
CA ARG A 3 -7.30 9.63 2.99
C ARG A 3 -6.40 9.28 1.80
N LEU A 4 -5.50 10.18 1.39
CA LEU A 4 -4.63 9.97 0.22
C LEU A 4 -3.52 8.92 0.50
N CYS A 5 -3.05 8.81 1.74
CA CYS A 5 -1.84 8.03 2.08
C CYS A 5 -1.94 6.53 1.77
N PHE A 6 -3.11 5.89 1.91
CA PHE A 6 -3.22 4.44 1.69
C PHE A 6 -3.13 4.03 0.23
N ARG A 7 -3.44 4.93 -0.73
CA ARG A 7 -3.16 4.64 -2.14
C ARG A 7 -1.66 4.57 -2.40
N ALA A 8 -0.88 5.46 -1.77
CA ALA A 8 0.57 5.41 -1.86
C ALA A 8 1.14 4.13 -1.22
N VAL A 9 0.59 3.70 -0.07
CA VAL A 9 0.95 2.40 0.54
C VAL A 9 0.65 1.24 -0.42
N GLY A 10 -0.51 1.25 -1.08
CA GLY A 10 -0.86 0.27 -2.10
C GLY A 10 0.12 0.25 -3.29
N CYS A 11 0.54 1.41 -3.77
CA CYS A 11 1.55 1.50 -4.84
C CYS A 11 2.88 0.87 -4.41
N ILE A 12 3.39 1.24 -3.23
CA ILE A 12 4.65 0.71 -2.69
C ILE A 12 4.53 -0.80 -2.48
N PHE A 13 3.42 -1.25 -1.88
CA PHE A 13 3.20 -2.66 -1.60
C PHE A 13 3.12 -3.48 -2.90
N GLY A 14 2.36 -3.02 -3.89
CA GLY A 14 2.29 -3.66 -5.20
C GLY A 14 3.63 -3.68 -5.94
N GLU A 15 4.41 -2.59 -5.86
CA GLU A 15 5.75 -2.53 -6.44
C GLU A 15 6.72 -3.51 -5.78
N LEU A 16 6.64 -3.68 -4.45
CA LEU A 16 7.45 -4.68 -3.74
C LEU A 16 7.07 -6.11 -4.15
N LEU A 17 5.79 -6.38 -4.44
CA LEU A 17 5.32 -7.69 -4.89
C LEU A 17 5.69 -7.97 -6.35
N ASN A 18 5.65 -6.96 -7.23
CA ASN A 18 5.90 -7.10 -8.67
C ASN A 18 7.34 -6.75 -9.11
N SER A 19 8.16 -6.21 -8.20
CA SER A 19 9.49 -5.65 -8.48
C SER A 19 9.51 -4.57 -9.59
N SER A 20 8.37 -3.96 -9.89
CA SER A 20 8.25 -2.89 -10.88
C SER A 20 7.11 -1.93 -10.51
N PRO A 21 7.19 -0.65 -10.93
CA PRO A 21 6.19 0.34 -10.54
C PRO A 21 4.78 -0.06 -10.96
N LEU A 22 3.86 -0.08 -10.00
CA LEU A 22 2.47 -0.50 -10.26
C LEU A 22 1.74 0.46 -11.22
N PHE A 23 2.05 1.76 -11.13
CA PHE A 23 1.47 2.80 -11.99
C PHE A 23 2.58 3.76 -12.46
N PRO A 24 3.27 3.46 -13.58
CA PRO A 24 4.38 4.26 -14.08
C PRO A 24 3.87 5.42 -14.97
N GLY A 25 3.37 6.50 -14.36
CA GLY A 25 3.01 7.73 -15.08
C GLY A 25 4.07 8.82 -14.93
N GLU A 26 4.38 9.52 -16.02
CA GLU A 26 5.39 10.60 -16.02
C GLU A 26 4.78 11.98 -15.71
N ASN A 27 3.47 12.12 -15.85
CA ASN A 27 2.71 13.32 -15.54
C ASN A 27 1.31 12.96 -15.00
N ASP A 28 0.55 13.95 -14.52
CA ASP A 28 -0.74 13.71 -13.86
C ASP A 28 -1.77 12.98 -14.76
N ILE A 29 -1.79 13.29 -16.06
CA ILE A 29 -2.70 12.67 -17.02
C ILE A 29 -2.29 11.22 -17.28
N GLU A 30 -1.01 10.97 -17.51
CA GLU A 30 -0.46 9.63 -17.69
C GLU A 30 -0.60 8.76 -16.44
N GLN A 31 -0.43 9.35 -15.26
CA GLN A 31 -0.64 8.67 -13.99
C GLN A 31 -2.10 8.21 -13.86
N LEU A 32 -3.05 9.06 -14.22
CA LEU A 32 -4.47 8.71 -14.22
C LEU A 32 -4.77 7.61 -15.26
N CYS A 33 -4.21 7.71 -16.47
CA CYS A 33 -4.29 6.65 -17.48
C CYS A 33 -3.76 5.30 -16.95
N CYS A 34 -2.61 5.29 -16.28
CA CYS A 34 -2.02 4.07 -15.72
C CYS A 34 -2.93 3.45 -14.66
N VAL A 35 -3.48 4.26 -13.77
CA VAL A 35 -4.42 3.80 -12.74
C VAL A 35 -5.67 3.18 -13.36
N LEU A 36 -6.29 3.86 -14.34
CA LEU A 36 -7.50 3.37 -15.02
C LEU A 36 -7.24 2.11 -15.87
N ARG A 37 -6.04 1.96 -16.43
CA ARG A 37 -5.66 0.77 -17.20
C ARG A 37 -5.57 -0.48 -16.33
N VAL A 38 -5.10 -0.33 -15.09
CA VAL A 38 -4.94 -1.46 -14.15
C VAL A 38 -6.24 -1.71 -13.38
N LEU A 39 -6.82 -0.67 -12.76
CA LEU A 39 -7.99 -0.81 -11.89
C LEU A 39 -9.33 -0.75 -12.65
N GLY A 40 -9.28 -0.52 -13.96
CA GLY A 40 -10.45 -0.29 -14.80
C GLY A 40 -11.03 1.10 -14.65
N THR A 41 -11.93 1.46 -15.57
CA THR A 41 -12.69 2.70 -15.45
C THR A 41 -13.78 2.53 -14.40
N PRO A 42 -13.79 3.34 -13.33
CA PRO A 42 -14.81 3.22 -12.31
C PRO A 42 -16.18 3.62 -12.87
N THR A 43 -17.24 3.03 -12.33
CA THR A 43 -18.63 3.27 -12.72
C THR A 43 -19.35 3.98 -11.58
N GLN A 44 -20.57 4.49 -11.85
CA GLN A 44 -21.39 5.10 -10.80
C GLN A 44 -21.75 4.10 -9.68
N ASP A 45 -21.79 2.80 -9.98
CA ASP A 45 -21.99 1.76 -8.99
C ASP A 45 -20.77 1.54 -8.10
N SER A 46 -19.55 1.57 -8.68
CA SER A 46 -18.31 1.33 -7.93
C SER A 46 -17.77 2.57 -7.22
N TRP A 47 -18.06 3.77 -7.73
CA TRP A 47 -17.71 5.03 -7.09
C TRP A 47 -18.77 6.12 -7.38
N PRO A 48 -19.87 6.16 -6.61
CA PRO A 48 -20.97 7.09 -6.83
C PRO A 48 -20.57 8.56 -6.77
N GLU A 49 -19.68 8.94 -5.84
CA GLU A 49 -19.27 10.33 -5.61
C GLU A 49 -18.24 10.83 -6.62
N MET A 50 -17.95 10.06 -7.68
CA MET A 50 -17.00 10.44 -8.71
C MET A 50 -17.48 11.64 -9.54
N LEU A 51 -18.80 11.72 -9.78
CA LEU A 51 -19.40 12.82 -10.54
C LEU A 51 -19.29 14.17 -9.80
N ASP A 52 -19.11 14.15 -8.48
CA ASP A 52 -18.95 15.34 -7.64
C ASP A 52 -17.51 15.88 -7.65
N LEU A 53 -16.57 15.18 -8.28
CA LEU A 53 -15.18 15.61 -8.34
C LEU A 53 -15.02 16.79 -9.30
N PRO A 54 -14.29 17.85 -8.90
CA PRO A 54 -14.23 19.12 -9.63
C PRO A 54 -13.65 19.01 -11.05
N ASP A 55 -12.87 17.96 -11.33
CA ASP A 55 -12.15 17.78 -12.59
C ASP A 55 -12.61 16.56 -13.40
N TYR A 56 -13.58 15.78 -12.91
CA TYR A 56 -13.95 14.49 -13.54
C TYR A 56 -14.40 14.64 -15.00
N ASN A 57 -15.26 15.61 -15.29
CA ASN A 57 -15.80 15.83 -16.63
C ASN A 57 -14.91 16.72 -17.54
N LYS A 58 -13.68 17.03 -17.13
CA LYS A 58 -12.77 17.88 -17.92
C LYS A 58 -11.93 17.09 -18.92
N ILE A 59 -11.72 15.81 -18.67
CA ILE A 59 -10.88 14.93 -19.49
C ILE A 59 -11.59 13.59 -19.64
N THR A 60 -11.74 13.13 -20.88
CA THR A 60 -12.33 11.83 -21.19
C THR A 60 -11.23 10.81 -21.43
N PHE A 61 -11.27 9.70 -20.70
CA PHE A 61 -10.40 8.55 -20.92
C PHE A 61 -11.15 7.45 -21.65
N LYS A 62 -10.43 6.59 -22.37
CA LYS A 62 -11.01 5.38 -22.93
C LYS A 62 -11.42 4.45 -21.78
N GLU A 63 -12.64 3.92 -21.84
CA GLU A 63 -13.10 2.91 -20.90
C GLU A 63 -12.29 1.62 -21.05
N ASN A 64 -11.79 1.11 -19.92
CA ASN A 64 -11.07 -0.16 -19.88
C ASN A 64 -11.61 -1.05 -18.74
N PRO A 65 -11.71 -2.37 -18.95
CA PRO A 65 -11.99 -3.29 -17.86
C PRO A 65 -10.83 -3.32 -16.87
N ALA A 66 -11.13 -3.67 -15.61
CA ALA A 66 -10.08 -3.90 -14.62
C ALA A 66 -9.28 -5.15 -14.98
N ILE A 67 -7.96 -5.09 -14.80
CA ILE A 67 -7.09 -6.26 -14.86
C ILE A 67 -7.12 -6.91 -13.47
N PRO A 68 -7.34 -8.23 -13.36
CA PRO A 68 -7.22 -8.93 -12.09
C PRO A 68 -5.85 -8.66 -11.46
N LEU A 69 -5.81 -8.30 -10.17
CA LEU A 69 -4.55 -7.97 -9.51
C LEU A 69 -3.63 -9.20 -9.42
N GLU A 70 -4.21 -10.39 -9.41
CA GLU A 70 -3.52 -11.68 -9.51
C GLU A 70 -2.68 -11.79 -10.80
N GLU A 71 -3.11 -11.15 -11.90
CA GLU A 71 -2.32 -11.13 -13.14
C GLU A 71 -1.15 -10.12 -13.06
N ILE A 72 -1.28 -9.09 -12.22
CA ILE A 72 -0.27 -8.06 -12.02
C ILE A 72 0.80 -8.51 -11.01
N VAL A 73 0.41 -9.28 -9.99
CA VAL A 73 1.29 -9.82 -8.96
C VAL A 73 1.15 -11.35 -8.86
N PRO A 74 1.53 -12.10 -9.91
CA PRO A 74 1.23 -13.54 -10.03
C PRO A 74 1.87 -14.42 -8.96
N ASP A 75 3.03 -14.01 -8.44
CA ASP A 75 3.77 -14.77 -7.42
C ASP A 75 3.30 -14.47 -5.98
N SER A 76 2.27 -13.64 -5.83
CA SER A 76 1.78 -13.21 -4.52
C SER A 76 0.74 -14.16 -3.93
N SER A 77 0.73 -14.27 -2.60
CA SER A 77 -0.30 -15.04 -1.91
C SER A 77 -1.69 -14.39 -2.07
N PRO A 78 -2.79 -15.17 -2.02
CA PRO A 78 -4.15 -14.62 -2.08
C PRO A 78 -4.42 -13.54 -1.02
N GLN A 79 -3.82 -13.68 0.17
CA GLN A 79 -3.91 -12.70 1.25
C GLN A 79 -3.19 -11.39 0.90
N ALA A 80 -2.05 -11.46 0.21
CA ALA A 80 -1.34 -10.27 -0.27
C ALA A 80 -2.17 -9.53 -1.31
N VAL A 81 -2.73 -10.26 -2.29
CA VAL A 81 -3.58 -9.68 -3.34
C VAL A 81 -4.83 -9.03 -2.74
N HIS A 82 -5.50 -9.70 -1.80
CA HIS A 82 -6.66 -9.14 -1.12
C HIS A 82 -6.32 -7.87 -0.30
N LEU A 83 -5.15 -7.84 0.37
CA LEU A 83 -4.70 -6.64 1.08
C LEU A 83 -4.40 -5.49 0.10
N LEU A 84 -3.74 -5.79 -1.02
CA LEU A 84 -3.45 -4.83 -2.08
C LEU A 84 -4.74 -4.22 -2.65
N TYR A 85 -5.75 -5.05 -2.92
CA TYR A 85 -7.07 -4.59 -3.35
C TYR A 85 -7.66 -3.55 -2.39
N ARG A 86 -7.60 -3.82 -1.07
CA ARG A 86 -8.13 -2.93 -0.02
C ARG A 86 -7.44 -1.56 0.02
N PHE A 87 -6.18 -1.47 -0.41
CA PHE A 87 -5.46 -0.19 -0.52
C PHE A 87 -5.85 0.61 -1.77
N LEU A 88 -6.18 -0.07 -2.87
CA LEU A 88 -6.35 0.55 -4.19
C LEU A 88 -7.79 0.98 -4.51
N VAL A 89 -8.76 0.66 -3.65
CA VAL A 89 -10.17 1.06 -3.79
C VAL A 89 -10.32 2.56 -4.12
N TYR A 90 -11.16 2.85 -5.12
CA TYR A 90 -11.46 4.21 -5.61
C TYR A 90 -12.10 5.09 -4.53
N PRO A 91 -13.31 4.76 -4.00
CA PRO A 91 -13.89 5.51 -2.92
C PRO A 91 -12.98 5.57 -1.71
N SER A 92 -12.51 6.77 -1.38
CA SER A 92 -11.68 7.00 -0.20
C SER A 92 -12.40 6.59 1.10
N ARG A 93 -13.74 6.56 1.10
CA ARG A 93 -14.57 6.13 2.22
C ARG A 93 -14.49 4.64 2.50
N GLN A 94 -14.29 3.82 1.46
CA GLN A 94 -14.27 2.36 1.53
C GLN A 94 -12.86 1.78 1.67
N ARG A 95 -11.83 2.62 1.50
CA ARG A 95 -10.43 2.22 1.66
C ARG A 95 -10.13 1.80 3.11
N CYS A 96 -9.33 0.75 3.28
CA CYS A 96 -8.97 0.27 4.62
C CYS A 96 -8.19 1.34 5.42
N SER A 97 -8.37 1.32 6.74
CA SER A 97 -7.55 2.07 7.69
C SER A 97 -6.27 1.31 8.06
N ALA A 98 -5.31 2.00 8.70
CA ALA A 98 -4.07 1.37 9.19
C ALA A 98 -4.38 0.23 10.15
N THR A 99 -5.29 0.46 11.09
CA THR A 99 -5.71 -0.55 12.08
C THR A 99 -6.28 -1.79 11.39
N GLN A 100 -7.16 -1.60 10.39
CA GLN A 100 -7.73 -2.72 9.63
C GLN A 100 -6.68 -3.46 8.79
N ALA A 101 -5.73 -2.74 8.21
CA ALA A 101 -4.66 -3.33 7.42
C ALA A 101 -3.69 -4.15 8.29
N LEU A 102 -3.30 -3.63 9.46
CA LEU A 102 -2.41 -4.31 10.40
C LEU A 102 -3.03 -5.56 11.02
N LEU A 103 -4.36 -5.62 11.11
CA LEU A 103 -5.11 -6.81 11.53
C LEU A 103 -5.44 -7.77 10.38
N HIS A 104 -4.93 -7.51 9.18
CA HIS A 104 -5.22 -8.34 8.02
C HIS A 104 -4.52 -9.71 8.12
N PRO A 105 -5.17 -10.83 7.71
CA PRO A 105 -4.58 -12.17 7.76
C PRO A 105 -3.23 -12.32 7.06
N TYR A 106 -2.91 -11.42 6.12
CA TYR A 106 -1.62 -11.36 5.43
C TYR A 106 -0.44 -11.34 6.41
N PHE A 107 -0.55 -10.63 7.55
CA PHE A 107 0.54 -10.53 8.52
C PHE A 107 0.65 -11.71 9.48
N PHE A 108 -0.33 -12.62 9.48
CA PHE A 108 -0.42 -13.74 10.43
C PHE A 108 -0.46 -15.11 9.74
N THR A 109 -0.40 -15.14 8.41
CA THR A 109 -0.38 -16.35 7.60
C THR A 109 1.05 -16.65 7.19
N SER A 110 1.48 -17.91 7.29
CA SER A 110 2.80 -18.34 6.82
C SER A 110 2.98 -18.04 5.32
N PRO A 111 4.18 -17.60 4.87
CA PRO A 111 5.37 -17.33 5.68
C PRO A 111 5.22 -16.03 6.49
N LEU A 112 5.68 -16.09 7.74
CA LEU A 112 5.69 -14.92 8.62
C LEU A 112 6.76 -13.92 8.19
N PRO A 113 6.63 -12.63 8.56
CA PRO A 113 7.63 -11.62 8.24
C PRO A 113 9.03 -12.05 8.71
N ALA A 114 10.02 -11.91 7.83
CA ALA A 114 11.41 -12.19 8.19
C ALA A 114 11.85 -11.30 9.37
N HIS A 115 12.69 -11.83 10.24
CA HIS A 115 13.25 -11.02 11.30
C HIS A 115 14.10 -9.90 10.68
N HIS A 116 14.07 -8.70 11.26
CA HIS A 116 14.74 -7.53 10.67
C HIS A 116 16.26 -7.74 10.46
N SER A 117 16.89 -8.62 11.24
CA SER A 117 18.31 -9.00 11.06
C SER A 117 18.59 -9.88 9.84
N GLU A 118 17.55 -10.49 9.26
CA GLU A 118 17.66 -11.37 8.07
C GLU A 118 17.46 -10.59 6.76
N LEU A 119 17.00 -9.33 6.84
CA LEU A 119 16.77 -8.51 5.67
C LEU A 119 18.10 -8.14 4.98
N PRO A 120 18.15 -8.17 3.63
CA PRO A 120 19.35 -7.83 2.90
C PRO A 120 19.73 -6.36 3.12
N ILE A 121 20.99 -6.10 3.46
CA ILE A 121 21.51 -4.75 3.63
C ILE A 121 21.81 -4.17 2.23
N PRO A 122 21.15 -3.07 1.82
CA PRO A 122 21.39 -2.48 0.50
C PRO A 122 22.85 -2.03 0.37
N TYR A 123 23.52 -2.44 -0.72
CA TYR A 123 24.88 -2.00 -1.00
C TYR A 123 24.90 -0.50 -1.32
N ARG A 124 25.40 0.31 -0.39
CA ARG A 124 25.60 1.75 -0.57
C ARG A 124 26.92 1.98 -1.27
N GLY A 125 26.96 1.77 -2.59
CA GLY A 125 28.16 2.03 -3.38
C GLY A 125 28.68 3.46 -3.17
N GLY A 126 29.90 3.58 -2.61
CA GLY A 126 30.81 4.72 -2.74
C GLY A 126 30.34 6.12 -2.34
N ARG A 127 29.12 6.32 -1.83
CA ARG A 127 28.71 7.65 -1.34
C ARG A 127 29.52 7.95 -0.07
N PRO A 128 30.24 9.09 -0.02
CA PRO A 128 30.83 9.52 1.23
C PRO A 128 29.71 9.56 2.27
N PRO A 129 29.97 9.14 3.52
CA PRO A 129 28.96 9.21 4.55
C PRO A 129 28.43 10.66 4.55
N ARG A 130 27.16 10.84 4.17
CA ARG A 130 26.45 12.07 4.50
C ARG A 130 26.72 12.23 5.98
N GLN A 131 27.34 13.34 6.39
CA GLN A 131 27.37 13.71 7.81
C GLN A 131 25.96 13.46 8.28
N ARG A 132 25.78 12.49 9.19
CA ARG A 132 24.55 12.38 9.94
C ARG A 132 24.44 13.77 10.56
N LEU A 133 23.61 14.64 9.98
CA LEU A 133 22.80 15.54 10.78
C LEU A 133 22.31 14.60 11.87
N GLN A 134 22.84 14.78 13.08
CA GLN A 134 22.54 13.90 14.20
C GLN A 134 21.02 13.85 14.21
N ALA A 135 20.48 12.73 13.75
CA ALA A 135 19.07 12.53 13.83
C ALA A 135 18.82 12.63 15.35
N PRO A 136 17.86 13.45 15.79
CA PRO A 136 17.44 13.38 17.18
C PRO A 136 17.21 11.89 17.50
N PRO A 137 17.56 11.43 18.71
CA PRO A 137 17.46 10.02 19.08
C PRO A 137 16.12 9.49 18.58
N THR A 138 16.20 8.48 17.73
CA THR A 138 15.04 7.96 17.01
C THR A 138 13.95 7.61 18.01
N ASP A 139 12.82 8.32 17.97
CA ASP A 139 11.60 7.96 18.70
C ASP A 139 11.11 6.53 18.36
N PHE A 140 11.64 5.94 17.27
CA PHE A 140 11.32 4.60 16.82
C PHE A 140 12.41 3.61 17.26
N SER A 141 12.19 2.97 18.42
CA SER A 141 12.85 1.72 18.80
C SER A 141 11.88 0.57 18.58
N VAL A 142 12.31 -0.49 17.89
CA VAL A 142 11.52 -1.72 17.74
C VAL A 142 11.25 -2.40 19.08
N ASP A 143 12.09 -2.12 20.08
CA ASP A 143 12.02 -2.67 21.44
C ASP A 143 11.28 -1.75 22.43
N LEU A 144 10.78 -0.59 21.99
CA LEU A 144 9.95 0.27 22.84
C LEU A 144 8.57 -0.37 23.01
N PRO A 145 7.97 -0.32 24.23
CA PRO A 145 6.64 -0.87 24.44
C PRO A 145 5.62 -0.17 23.53
N LEU A 146 4.66 -0.95 23.00
CA LEU A 146 3.56 -0.54 22.10
C LEU A 146 2.58 0.51 22.69
N GLN A 147 2.99 1.30 23.69
CA GLN A 147 2.16 2.25 24.43
C GLN A 147 1.49 3.30 23.53
N ASN A 148 2.02 3.54 22.32
CA ASN A 148 1.44 4.39 21.28
C ASN A 148 1.07 3.61 19.99
N SER A 149 0.72 2.33 20.12
CA SER A 149 0.34 1.49 18.97
C SER A 149 -0.99 1.94 18.36
N VAL A 150 -1.04 1.92 17.03
CA VAL A 150 -2.27 2.18 16.24
C VAL A 150 -3.28 1.02 16.37
N VAL A 151 -2.83 -0.12 16.90
CA VAL A 151 -3.64 -1.32 17.14
C VAL A 151 -3.59 -1.66 18.63
N ASP A 152 -4.75 -1.92 19.22
CA ASP A 152 -4.85 -2.45 20.56
C ASP A 152 -4.11 -3.80 20.64
N PRO A 153 -3.07 -3.93 21.50
CA PRO A 153 -2.32 -5.17 21.66
C PRO A 153 -3.20 -6.39 21.99
N GLU A 154 -4.36 -6.19 22.61
CA GLU A 154 -5.33 -7.25 22.90
C GLU A 154 -5.83 -7.96 21.64
N LEU A 155 -6.01 -7.20 20.55
CA LEU A 155 -6.47 -7.74 19.27
C LEU A 155 -5.40 -8.58 18.57
N LEU A 156 -4.14 -8.45 18.99
CA LEU A 156 -3.01 -9.23 18.47
C LEU A 156 -2.78 -10.53 19.26
N ARG A 157 -3.34 -10.66 20.47
CA ARG A 157 -3.15 -11.85 21.33
C ARG A 157 -3.47 -13.19 20.65
N PRO A 158 -4.54 -13.33 19.85
CA PRO A 158 -4.82 -14.59 19.14
C PRO A 158 -3.72 -14.98 18.14
N HIS A 159 -2.90 -14.02 17.73
CA HIS A 159 -1.82 -14.19 16.76
C HIS A 159 -0.43 -14.16 17.39
N ALA A 160 -0.33 -14.11 18.73
CA ALA A 160 0.94 -14.03 19.44
C ALA A 160 1.83 -15.28 19.27
N SER A 161 1.28 -16.41 18.85
CA SER A 161 2.04 -17.61 18.48
C SER A 161 2.72 -17.50 17.10
N CYS A 162 2.35 -16.51 16.30
CA CYS A 162 2.86 -16.22 14.96
C CYS A 162 3.79 -14.99 14.93
N LEU A 163 4.11 -14.40 16.08
CA LEU A 163 5.03 -13.26 16.22
C LEU A 163 6.25 -13.72 17.01
#